data_AF-A0A6B2GAI5-F1
#
_entry.id   AF-A0A6B2GAI5-F1
#
_cell.length_a   1.000
_cell.length_b   1.000
_cell.length_c   1.000
_cell.angle_alpha   90.00
_cell.angle_beta   90.00
_cell.angle_gamma   90.00
#
_symmetry.space_group_name_H-M   'P 1'
#
loop_
_entity.id
_entity.type
_entity.pdbx_description
1 polymer ?
#
loop_
_entity_poly.entity_id
_entity_poly.type
_entity_poly.pdbx_seq_one_letter_code
_entity_poly.pdbx_strand_id
1 'polypeptide(L)'
;DNPLKCTKESLINEIFKTLSTDTILFFASHPKELVALQNQIWKPIIKWFNAKFQCNLAPKLELTTGNETRLNVLNLKEYLQGLNFTQLLGLSHLVNANQSLICSIGYIERYEF
;
A
#
# COMPACT_ATOMS: atom_id res chain seq x y z
N ASP A 1 -24.09 0.95 13.91
CA ASP A 1 -23.51 -0.09 14.77
C ASP A 1 -22.08 -0.45 14.36
N ASN A 2 -21.20 -0.63 15.35
CA ASN A 2 -19.80 -1.09 15.21
C ASN A 2 -19.64 -2.41 15.97
N PRO A 3 -20.10 -3.55 15.40
CA PRO A 3 -20.15 -4.83 16.09
C PRO A 3 -18.76 -5.37 16.49
N LEU A 4 -17.69 -4.88 15.83
CA LEU A 4 -16.30 -5.27 16.07
C LEU A 4 -15.58 -4.39 17.12
N LYS A 5 -16.25 -3.34 17.65
CA LYS A 5 -15.61 -2.28 18.47
C LYS A 5 -14.36 -1.67 17.82
N CYS A 6 -14.30 -1.69 16.49
CA CYS A 6 -13.15 -1.20 15.74
C CYS A 6 -13.10 0.32 15.83
N THR A 7 -11.97 0.91 16.22
CA THR A 7 -11.82 2.36 16.28
C THR A 7 -11.22 2.86 14.97
N LYS A 8 -11.36 4.16 14.70
CA LYS A 8 -10.67 4.79 13.57
C LYS A 8 -9.16 4.55 13.63
N GLU A 9 -8.60 4.64 14.84
CA GLU A 9 -7.18 4.42 15.08
C GLU A 9 -6.77 2.96 14.84
N SER A 10 -7.57 1.97 15.26
CA SER A 10 -7.26 0.57 15.01
C SER A 10 -7.25 0.25 13.52
N LEU A 11 -8.22 0.77 12.75
CA LEU A 11 -8.25 0.60 11.29
C LEU A 11 -7.03 1.24 10.62
N ILE A 12 -6.66 2.46 11.00
CA ILE A 12 -5.47 3.13 10.47
C ILE A 12 -4.23 2.28 10.75
N ASN A 13 -4.07 1.79 11.97
CA ASN A 13 -2.92 0.96 12.34
C ASN A 13 -2.87 -0.37 11.57
N GLU A 14 -4.00 -1.03 11.37
CA GLU A 14 -4.09 -2.26 10.58
C GLU A 14 -3.73 -2.03 9.12
N ILE A 15 -4.35 -1.03 8.48
CA ILE A 15 -4.05 -0.65 7.10
C ILE A 15 -2.57 -0.31 6.97
N PHE A 16 -2.05 0.50 7.87
CA PHE A 16 -0.68 0.98 7.81
C PHE A 16 0.37 -0.13 7.96
N LYS A 17 0.09 -1.17 8.78
CA LYS A 17 0.97 -2.34 8.92
C LYS A 17 1.18 -3.08 7.61
N THR A 18 0.20 -3.09 6.70
CA THR A 18 0.31 -3.80 5.42
C THR A 18 1.36 -3.19 4.50
N LEU A 19 1.74 -1.92 4.69
CA LEU A 19 2.68 -1.22 3.81
C LEU A 19 4.06 -1.87 3.76
N SER A 20 4.56 -2.40 4.89
CA SER A 20 5.88 -3.03 4.95
C SER A 20 5.94 -4.36 4.19
N THR A 21 4.79 -5.02 4.07
CA THR A 21 4.55 -6.30 3.41
C THR A 21 3.64 -6.15 2.18
N ASP A 22 3.56 -4.95 1.59
CA ASP A 22 2.65 -4.70 0.47
C ASP A 22 3.03 -5.57 -0.73
N THR A 23 2.07 -6.34 -1.23
CA THR A 23 2.31 -7.36 -2.27
C THR A 23 3.05 -6.81 -3.48
N ILE A 24 2.70 -5.60 -3.93
CA ILE A 24 3.30 -5.05 -5.16
C ILE A 24 4.75 -4.56 -4.96
N LEU A 25 5.25 -4.53 -3.72
CA LEU A 25 6.66 -4.24 -3.45
C LEU A 25 7.54 -5.49 -3.58
N PHE A 26 6.99 -6.69 -3.70
CA PHE A 26 7.78 -7.92 -3.82
C PHE A 26 7.84 -8.39 -5.28
N PHE A 27 8.94 -8.06 -5.95
CA PHE A 27 9.12 -8.44 -7.34
C PHE A 27 9.72 -9.84 -7.43
N ALA A 28 9.24 -10.62 -8.40
CA ALA A 28 9.80 -11.93 -8.68
C ALA A 28 11.24 -11.79 -9.22
N SER A 29 12.04 -12.82 -9.02
CA SER A 29 13.36 -12.94 -9.65
C SER A 29 13.28 -13.67 -11.02
N HIS A 30 12.24 -14.48 -11.20
CA HIS A 30 11.96 -15.29 -12.39
C HIS A 30 10.48 -15.70 -12.44
N PRO A 31 9.91 -16.06 -13.61
CA PRO A 31 10.50 -15.99 -14.96
C PRO A 31 10.59 -14.54 -15.48
N LYS A 32 11.43 -14.28 -16.51
CA LYS A 32 11.73 -12.92 -16.99
C LYS A 32 10.49 -12.18 -17.49
N GLU A 33 9.54 -12.91 -18.06
CA GLU A 33 8.27 -12.39 -18.56
C GLU A 33 7.42 -11.82 -17.40
N LEU A 34 7.36 -12.52 -16.27
CA LEU A 34 6.68 -12.04 -15.07
C LEU A 34 7.37 -10.79 -14.51
N VAL A 35 8.70 -10.80 -14.45
CA VAL A 35 9.47 -9.64 -14.02
C VAL A 35 9.19 -8.43 -14.93
N ALA A 36 9.19 -8.62 -16.24
CA ALA A 36 8.87 -7.56 -17.21
C ALA A 36 7.46 -7.01 -16.98
N LEU A 37 6.46 -7.89 -16.76
CA LEU A 37 5.08 -7.49 -16.50
C LEU A 37 4.94 -6.71 -15.19
N GLN A 38 5.57 -7.15 -14.10
CA GLN A 38 5.60 -6.43 -12.82
C GLN A 38 6.27 -5.05 -12.98
N ASN A 39 7.37 -4.99 -13.73
CA ASN A 39 8.02 -3.71 -14.04
C ASN A 39 7.11 -2.78 -14.84
N GLN A 40 6.38 -3.31 -15.81
CA GLN A 40 5.49 -2.51 -16.66
C GLN A 40 4.28 -1.99 -15.88
N ILE A 41 3.64 -2.82 -15.05
CA ILE A 41 2.35 -2.49 -14.43
C ILE A 41 2.52 -1.93 -13.01
N TRP A 42 3.42 -2.50 -12.19
CA TRP A 42 3.50 -2.13 -10.77
C TRP A 42 4.43 -0.95 -10.52
N LYS A 43 5.50 -0.77 -11.28
CA LYS A 43 6.39 0.40 -11.07
C LYS A 43 5.68 1.75 -11.26
N PRO A 44 4.79 1.96 -12.26
CA PRO A 44 4.09 3.22 -12.41
C PRO A 44 3.26 3.59 -11.19
N ILE A 45 2.46 2.66 -10.66
CA ILE A 45 1.62 2.92 -9.48
C ILE A 45 2.45 3.14 -8.21
N ILE A 46 3.56 2.41 -8.03
CA ILE A 46 4.50 2.66 -6.92
C ILE A 46 5.11 4.07 -7.02
N LYS A 47 5.50 4.48 -8.23
CA LYS A 47 6.05 5.83 -8.48
C LYS A 47 5.02 6.91 -8.21
N TRP A 48 3.78 6.71 -8.66
CA TRP A 48 2.66 7.62 -8.37
C TRP A 48 2.42 7.74 -6.86
N PHE A 49 2.39 6.61 -6.15
CA PHE A 49 2.17 6.58 -4.71
C PHE A 49 3.29 7.33 -3.97
N ASN A 50 4.55 7.08 -4.34
CA ASN A 50 5.72 7.81 -3.83
C ASN A 50 5.61 9.31 -4.07
N ALA A 51 5.18 9.74 -5.26
CA ALA A 51 5.01 11.16 -5.57
C ALA A 51 3.87 11.79 -4.74
N LYS A 52 2.72 11.10 -4.62
CA LYS A 52 1.55 11.60 -3.88
C LYS A 52 1.83 11.77 -2.39
N PHE A 53 2.49 10.80 -1.78
CA PHE A 53 2.74 10.80 -0.33
C PHE A 53 4.16 11.21 0.06
N GLN A 54 4.99 11.59 -0.92
CA GLN A 54 6.41 11.93 -0.71
C GLN A 54 7.16 10.83 0.06
N CYS A 55 6.83 9.58 -0.22
CA CYS A 55 7.50 8.41 0.34
C CYS A 55 8.54 7.88 -0.66
N ASN A 56 9.37 6.95 -0.18
CA ASN A 56 10.45 6.35 -0.99
C ASN A 56 10.38 4.82 -0.91
N LEU A 57 9.25 4.26 -1.32
CA LEU A 57 9.05 2.83 -1.42
C LEU A 57 9.81 2.30 -2.63
N ALA A 58 10.62 1.28 -2.40
CA ALA A 58 11.36 0.59 -3.45
C ALA A 58 10.89 -0.87 -3.54
N PRO A 59 10.81 -1.44 -4.75
CA PRO A 59 10.68 -2.88 -4.92
C PRO A 59 11.78 -3.62 -4.16
N LYS A 60 11.39 -4.63 -3.39
CA LYS A 60 12.26 -5.61 -2.75
C LYS A 60 12.39 -6.80 -3.69
N LEU A 61 13.63 -7.26 -3.88
CA LEU A 61 13.89 -8.58 -4.41
C LEU A 61 13.66 -9.59 -3.27
N GLU A 62 13.16 -10.78 -3.60
CA GLU A 62 12.73 -11.82 -2.64
C GLU A 62 13.47 -11.82 -1.30
N LEU A 63 12.69 -11.80 -0.20
CA LEU A 63 13.10 -12.06 1.19
C LEU A 63 14.43 -11.43 1.64
N THR A 64 14.89 -10.33 1.02
CA THR A 64 16.06 -9.62 1.54
C THR A 64 15.67 -8.95 2.84
N THR A 65 16.07 -9.54 3.96
CA THR A 65 16.06 -8.95 5.30
C THR A 65 17.13 -7.85 5.35
N GLY A 66 16.83 -6.70 4.75
CA GLY A 66 17.79 -5.62 4.58
C GLY A 66 17.17 -4.28 4.91
N ASN A 67 17.61 -3.74 6.05
CA ASN A 67 17.44 -2.38 6.58
C ASN A 67 16.13 -1.69 6.24
N GLU A 68 15.24 -1.60 7.24
CA GLU A 68 14.09 -0.71 7.23
C GLU A 68 14.57 0.71 6.88
N THR A 69 14.51 1.03 5.60
CA THR A 69 14.69 2.40 5.13
C THR A 69 13.60 3.17 5.85
N ARG A 70 13.97 4.14 6.69
CA ARG A 70 12.99 4.93 7.45
C ARG A 70 12.01 5.53 6.45
N LEU A 71 10.84 4.91 6.33
CA LEU A 71 9.84 5.29 5.36
C LEU A 71 9.29 6.64 5.82
N ASN A 72 9.53 7.70 5.04
CA ASN A 72 8.81 8.94 5.26
C ASN A 72 7.37 8.74 4.79
N VAL A 73 6.47 8.61 5.75
CA VAL A 73 5.08 8.16 5.60
C VAL A 73 4.12 9.07 6.35
N LEU A 74 4.60 10.25 6.75
CA LEU A 74 3.80 11.22 7.49
C LEU A 74 2.56 11.62 6.70
N ASN A 75 2.74 11.98 5.43
CA ASN A 75 1.64 12.38 4.54
C ASN A 75 0.62 11.25 4.31
N LEU A 76 1.06 9.98 4.28
CA LEU A 76 0.15 8.83 4.19
C LEU A 76 -0.67 8.70 5.47
N LYS A 77 -0.05 8.85 6.64
CA LYS A 77 -0.74 8.79 7.92
C LYS A 77 -1.76 9.92 8.06
N GLU A 78 -1.39 11.13 7.66
CA GLU A 78 -2.29 12.29 7.62
C GLU A 78 -3.47 12.07 6.67
N TYR A 79 -3.21 11.51 5.47
CA TYR A 79 -4.26 11.13 4.53
C TYR A 79 -5.25 10.13 5.16
N LEU A 80 -4.75 9.06 5.79
CA LEU A 80 -5.60 8.08 6.48
C LEU A 80 -6.36 8.70 7.66
N GLN A 81 -5.75 9.63 8.38
CA GLN A 81 -6.42 10.38 9.45
C GLN A 81 -7.49 11.34 8.92
N GLY A 82 -7.39 11.81 7.67
CA GLY A 82 -8.42 12.63 7.02
C GLY A 82 -9.68 11.85 6.63
N LEU A 83 -9.59 10.52 6.44
CA LEU A 83 -10.71 9.68 6.06
C LEU A 83 -11.71 9.52 7.22
N ASN A 84 -13.01 9.46 6.91
CA ASN A 84 -14.03 9.11 7.89
C ASN A 84 -14.04 7.59 8.17
N PHE A 85 -14.79 7.17 9.19
CA PHE A 85 -14.81 5.76 9.62
C PHE A 85 -15.26 4.81 8.50
N THR A 86 -16.31 5.15 7.76
CA THR A 86 -16.82 4.31 6.66
C THR A 86 -15.81 4.19 5.52
N GLN A 87 -15.12 5.28 5.18
CA GLN A 87 -14.05 5.27 4.19
C GLN A 87 -12.88 4.37 4.62
N LEU A 88 -12.46 4.46 5.89
CA LEU A 88 -11.40 3.60 6.43
C LEU A 88 -11.81 2.13 6.49
N LEU A 89 -13.07 1.84 6.85
CA LEU A 89 -13.58 0.49 6.86
C LEU A 89 -13.58 -0.10 5.43
N GLY A 90 -14.07 0.66 4.45
CA GLY A 90 -14.03 0.25 3.05
C GLY A 90 -12.61 0.04 2.53
N LEU A 91 -11.68 0.95 2.86
CA LEU A 91 -10.27 0.80 2.53
C LEU A 91 -9.67 -0.45 3.18
N SER A 92 -9.94 -0.70 4.47
CA SER A 92 -9.47 -1.91 5.17
C SER A 92 -9.94 -3.19 4.47
N HIS A 93 -11.20 -3.24 4.04
CA HIS A 93 -11.71 -4.38 3.26
C HIS A 93 -11.01 -4.54 1.90
N LEU A 94 -10.75 -3.45 1.18
CA LEU A 94 -10.02 -3.51 -0.11
C LEU A 94 -8.59 -4.01 0.08
N VAL A 95 -7.88 -3.48 1.08
CA VAL A 95 -6.52 -3.88 1.42
C VAL A 95 -6.48 -5.36 1.80
N ASN A 96 -7.44 -5.83 2.60
CA ASN A 96 -7.50 -7.24 2.97
C ASN A 96 -7.81 -8.15 1.76
N ALA A 97 -8.62 -7.69 0.81
CA ALA A 97 -8.98 -8.48 -0.36
C ALA A 97 -7.83 -8.62 -1.38
N ASN A 98 -6.99 -7.59 -1.54
CA ASN A 98 -5.92 -7.58 -2.55
C ASN A 98 -4.49 -7.60 -1.97
N GLN A 99 -4.35 -7.56 -0.64
CA GLN A 99 -3.09 -7.56 0.10
C GLN A 99 -2.13 -6.42 -0.33
N SER A 100 -2.69 -5.28 -0.79
CA SER A 100 -1.94 -4.12 -1.24
C SER A 100 -2.66 -2.81 -0.91
N LEU A 101 -2.04 -2.02 -0.04
CA LEU A 101 -2.47 -0.66 0.28
C LEU A 101 -2.26 0.27 -0.92
N ILE A 102 -1.14 0.12 -1.62
CA ILE A 102 -0.81 0.97 -2.76
C ILE A 102 -1.87 0.83 -3.86
N CYS A 103 -2.23 -0.40 -4.23
CA CYS A 103 -3.29 -0.66 -5.21
C CYS A 103 -4.66 -0.18 -4.72
N SER A 104 -4.99 -0.44 -3.45
CA SER A 104 -6.28 -0.04 -2.88
C SER A 104 -6.48 1.48 -2.92
N ILE A 105 -5.46 2.25 -2.58
CA ILE A 105 -5.50 3.71 -2.71
C ILE A 105 -5.53 4.14 -4.19
N GLY A 106 -4.78 3.47 -5.06
CA GLY A 106 -4.86 3.69 -6.51
C GLY A 106 -6.28 3.55 -7.06
N TYR A 107 -7.02 2.51 -6.66
CA TYR A 107 -8.41 2.33 -7.07
C TYR A 107 -9.34 3.44 -6.57
N ILE A 108 -9.21 3.84 -5.30
CA ILE A 108 -10.04 4.89 -4.71
C ILE A 108 -9.78 6.24 -5.39
N GLU A 109 -8.51 6.53 -5.66
CA GLU A 109 -8.06 7.77 -6.31
C GLU A 109 -8.19 7.74 -7.84
N ARG A 110 -8.72 6.64 -8.40
CA ARG A 110 -8.92 6.44 -9.85
C ARG A 110 -7.62 6.57 -10.64
N TYR A 111 -6.54 6.00 -10.13
CA TYR A 111 -5.28 5.87 -10.86
C TYR A 111 -5.50 5.03 -12.14
N GLU A 112 -5.08 5.57 -13.28
CA GLU A 112 -5.13 4.88 -14.57
C GLU A 112 -3.79 4.16 -14.82
N PHE A 113 -3.86 2.87 -15.15
CA PHE A 113 -2.71 1.98 -15.34
C PHE A 113 -2.09 2.10 -16.73
#